data_AF-A0A5N7AT23-F1
#
_entry.id   AF-A0A5N7AT23-F1
#
_cell.length_a   1.000
_cell.length_b   1.000
_cell.length_c   1.000
_cell.angle_alpha   90.00
_cell.angle_beta   90.00
_cell.angle_gamma   90.00
#
_symmetry.space_group_name_H-M   'P 1'
#
loop_
_entity.id
_entity.type
_entity.pdbx_description
1 polymer ?
#
loop_
_entity_poly.entity_id
_entity_poly.type
_entity_poly.pdbx_seq_one_letter_code
_entity_poly.pdbx_strand_id
1 'polypeptide(L)'
;MQLPKPFLGALDGAFISLQLLFLVNMCYLYGTAYHDSIRYSTMKLLFVDYDQGVIGQSVMTAYALMQGASFPTVQRHSITEYPTEKDVQNANGTKYSAYAQSVYSALIQLVQKIAGVYDQINGTAILSTANVSNPYIVKTVLDPISSSSIDLQPMAQGVQFYYNTVSMVMPILQQFFFLMALNGISAQSKIFSNLSLKQNIALRLTISNATSDQFALTWMAIWLVMHLNFLIIDSATAFIPMQFMSFFMLTRIILNVSSSIGPFELSPGFYRLGYVFPAHQLYEILLQIWTDGCNPHLYRALPILWSEWLVALVLSFLGMRKRTKITPAAAAAAAAPNPLATSQISKEEMA
;
A
#
# COMPACT_ATOMS: atom_id res chain seq x y z
N MET A 1 17.05 -46.71 -10.15
CA MET A 1 17.68 -45.83 -9.13
C MET A 1 16.66 -45.56 -8.03
N GLN A 2 16.92 -46.01 -6.80
CA GLN A 2 16.09 -45.62 -5.64
C GLN A 2 16.66 -44.33 -5.07
N LEU A 3 15.83 -43.28 -4.98
CA LEU A 3 16.24 -42.01 -4.39
C LEU A 3 16.60 -42.20 -2.90
N PRO A 4 17.70 -41.61 -2.41
CA PRO A 4 18.12 -41.79 -1.03
C PRO A 4 17.06 -41.23 -0.07
N LYS A 5 16.65 -42.03 0.92
CA LYS A 5 15.68 -41.64 1.97
C LYS A 5 15.92 -40.25 2.61
N PRO A 6 17.16 -39.82 2.94
CA PRO A 6 17.37 -38.48 3.49
C PRO A 6 17.06 -37.34 2.50
N PHE A 7 17.22 -37.58 1.19
CA PHE A 7 16.83 -36.62 0.16
C PHE A 7 15.32 -36.45 0.08
N LEU A 8 14.58 -37.57 0.11
CA LEU A 8 13.11 -37.55 0.12
C LEU A 8 12.57 -36.84 1.38
N GLY A 9 13.15 -37.12 2.56
CA GLY A 9 12.77 -36.42 3.79
C GLY A 9 13.05 -34.91 3.76
N ALA A 10 14.17 -34.48 3.16
CA ALA A 10 14.47 -33.06 3.00
C ALA A 10 13.54 -32.38 1.99
N LEU A 11 13.19 -33.07 0.89
CA LEU A 11 12.25 -32.59 -0.12
C LEU A 11 10.84 -32.42 0.47
N ASP A 12 10.35 -33.42 1.19
CA ASP A 12 9.05 -33.38 1.86
C ASP A 12 9.02 -32.27 2.92
N GLY A 13 10.08 -32.14 3.71
CA GLY A 13 10.23 -31.07 4.70
C GLY A 13 10.21 -29.68 4.06
N ALA A 14 10.91 -29.49 2.93
CA ALA A 14 10.92 -28.23 2.18
C ALA A 14 9.53 -27.92 1.59
N PHE A 15 8.85 -28.93 1.04
CA PHE A 15 7.49 -28.77 0.51
C PHE A 15 6.50 -28.36 1.60
N ILE A 16 6.47 -29.07 2.73
CA ILE A 16 5.58 -28.74 3.87
C ILE A 16 5.88 -27.33 4.39
N SER A 17 7.17 -26.98 4.54
CA SER A 17 7.58 -25.65 4.98
C SER A 17 7.08 -24.55 4.03
N LEU A 18 7.14 -24.79 2.72
CA LEU A 18 6.64 -23.84 1.72
C LEU A 18 5.11 -23.70 1.78
N GLN A 19 4.38 -24.80 1.94
CA GLN A 19 2.92 -24.77 2.09
C GLN A 19 2.49 -24.01 3.35
N LEU A 20 3.15 -24.26 4.48
CA LEU A 20 2.89 -23.53 5.72
C LEU A 20 3.23 -22.04 5.59
N LEU A 21 4.34 -21.72 4.94
CA LEU A 21 4.70 -20.33 4.66
C LEU A 21 3.63 -19.64 3.82
N PHE A 22 3.17 -20.29 2.76
CA PHE A 22 2.14 -19.75 1.88
C PHE A 22 0.82 -19.57 2.63
N LEU A 23 0.44 -20.56 3.45
CA LEU A 23 -0.74 -20.49 4.30
C LEU A 23 -0.65 -19.29 5.25
N VAL A 24 0.44 -19.12 6.00
CA VAL A 24 0.62 -18.00 6.93
C VAL A 24 0.56 -16.66 6.20
N ASN A 25 1.23 -16.54 5.06
CA ASN A 25 1.23 -15.32 4.26
C ASN A 25 -0.17 -15.01 3.68
N MET A 26 -0.91 -16.03 3.22
CA MET A 26 -2.27 -15.86 2.73
C MET A 26 -3.24 -15.54 3.87
N CYS A 27 -3.12 -16.17 5.02
CA CYS A 27 -3.85 -15.80 6.22
C CYS A 27 -3.58 -14.34 6.62
N TYR A 28 -2.35 -13.86 6.44
CA TYR A 28 -2.04 -12.45 6.65
C TYR A 28 -2.74 -11.56 5.62
N LEU A 29 -2.54 -11.87 4.32
CA LEU A 29 -3.08 -11.11 3.20
C LEU A 29 -4.61 -11.00 3.22
N TYR A 30 -5.32 -12.12 3.38
CA TYR A 30 -6.78 -12.13 3.45
C TYR A 30 -7.30 -11.62 4.80
N GLY A 31 -6.51 -11.80 5.86
CA GLY A 31 -6.81 -11.28 7.18
C GLY A 31 -6.89 -9.76 7.24
N THR A 32 -6.09 -9.05 6.42
CA THR A 32 -6.15 -7.58 6.35
C THR A 32 -7.51 -7.08 5.86
N ALA A 33 -8.13 -7.79 4.91
CA ALA A 33 -9.46 -7.48 4.36
C ALA A 33 -10.61 -8.20 5.09
N TYR A 34 -10.29 -8.99 6.12
CA TYR A 34 -11.30 -9.81 6.78
C TYR A 34 -12.37 -8.95 7.46
N HIS A 35 -13.62 -9.07 6.99
CA HIS A 35 -14.76 -8.32 7.49
C HIS A 35 -14.61 -6.80 7.35
N ASP A 36 -13.92 -6.31 6.32
CA ASP A 36 -13.84 -4.88 6.02
C ASP A 36 -15.24 -4.25 5.82
N SER A 37 -16.17 -4.97 5.21
CA SER A 37 -17.54 -4.54 4.91
C SER A 37 -18.44 -4.27 6.11
N ILE A 38 -18.05 -4.72 7.30
CA ILE A 38 -18.74 -4.42 8.56
C ILE A 38 -17.95 -3.44 9.43
N ARG A 39 -16.87 -2.84 8.92
CA ARG A 39 -16.08 -1.83 9.65
C ARG A 39 -16.15 -0.44 9.02
N TYR A 40 -17.01 -0.24 8.03
CA TYR A 40 -17.24 1.05 7.39
C TYR A 40 -17.65 2.14 8.40
N SER A 41 -18.29 1.79 9.52
CA SER A 41 -18.54 2.71 10.64
C SER A 41 -17.30 3.42 11.21
N THR A 42 -16.09 2.88 10.98
CA THR A 42 -14.82 3.55 11.35
C THR A 42 -14.53 4.76 10.47
N MET A 43 -15.01 4.75 9.22
CA MET A 43 -14.92 5.88 8.32
C MET A 43 -15.90 6.97 8.76
N LYS A 44 -15.41 8.20 8.78
CA LYS A 44 -16.16 9.36 9.25
C LYS A 44 -16.55 10.23 8.07
N LEU A 45 -17.84 10.52 7.95
CA LEU A 45 -18.38 11.45 6.96
C LEU A 45 -18.69 12.77 7.65
N LEU A 46 -18.07 13.86 7.19
CA LEU A 46 -18.40 15.21 7.63
C LEU A 46 -19.73 15.65 7.01
N PHE A 47 -20.69 16.05 7.84
CA PHE A 47 -21.97 16.61 7.42
C PHE A 47 -22.17 17.99 8.05
N VAL A 48 -22.49 18.98 7.22
CA VAL A 48 -22.79 20.36 7.63
C VAL A 48 -24.13 20.75 7.02
N ASP A 49 -25.00 21.29 7.86
CA ASP A 49 -26.38 21.64 7.53
C ASP A 49 -26.52 23.17 7.54
N TYR A 50 -26.46 23.79 6.35
CA TYR A 50 -26.38 25.24 6.19
C TYR A 50 -27.73 25.94 6.35
N ASP A 51 -28.82 25.32 5.91
CA ASP A 51 -30.17 25.89 5.98
C ASP A 51 -30.89 25.51 7.28
N GLN A 52 -30.36 24.54 8.03
CA GLN A 52 -30.98 23.98 9.25
C GLN A 52 -32.43 23.56 9.00
N GLY A 53 -32.73 23.18 7.75
CA GLY A 53 -34.06 22.97 7.25
C GLY A 53 -34.53 21.52 7.39
N VAL A 54 -35.66 21.24 6.74
CA VAL A 54 -36.24 19.89 6.72
C VAL A 54 -35.32 18.89 6.01
N ILE A 55 -34.47 19.35 5.10
CA ILE A 55 -33.47 18.51 4.43
C ILE A 55 -32.45 17.99 5.46
N GLY A 56 -31.88 18.86 6.30
CA GLY A 56 -30.96 18.44 7.37
C GLY A 56 -31.59 17.47 8.36
N GLN A 57 -32.86 17.68 8.72
CA GLN A 57 -33.62 16.74 9.55
C GLN A 57 -33.83 15.38 8.85
N SER A 58 -34.07 15.41 7.53
CA SER A 58 -34.23 14.20 6.72
C SER A 58 -32.93 13.41 6.60
N VAL A 59 -31.78 14.10 6.48
CA VAL A 59 -30.43 13.49 6.51
C VAL A 59 -30.21 12.74 7.82
N MET A 60 -30.42 13.39 8.96
CA MET A 60 -30.19 12.75 10.26
C MET A 60 -31.15 11.60 10.54
N THR A 61 -32.41 11.73 10.10
CA THR A 61 -33.42 10.67 10.24
C THR A 61 -33.11 9.48 9.33
N ALA A 62 -32.74 9.72 8.06
CA ALA A 62 -32.30 8.67 7.14
C ALA A 62 -31.04 7.96 7.65
N TYR A 63 -30.06 8.73 8.16
CA TYR A 63 -28.87 8.16 8.79
C TYR A 63 -29.22 7.30 10.00
N ALA A 64 -30.14 7.72 10.88
CA ALA A 64 -30.56 6.92 12.04
C ALA A 64 -31.17 5.56 11.64
N LEU A 65 -31.74 5.45 10.45
CA LEU A 65 -32.27 4.20 9.89
C LEU A 65 -31.20 3.34 9.20
N MET A 66 -30.10 3.93 8.77
CA MET A 66 -29.01 3.28 8.05
C MET A 66 -27.75 3.04 8.90
N GLN A 67 -27.66 3.68 10.07
CA GLN A 67 -26.52 3.57 10.96
C GLN A 67 -26.30 2.10 11.35
N GLY A 68 -25.04 1.68 11.27
CA GLY A 68 -24.66 0.31 11.53
C GLY A 68 -23.21 0.08 11.20
N ALA A 69 -22.71 -1.13 11.47
CA ALA A 69 -21.31 -1.48 11.29
C ALA A 69 -20.83 -1.28 9.83
N SER A 70 -21.72 -1.52 8.87
CA SER A 70 -21.49 -1.45 7.42
C SER A 70 -21.71 -0.08 6.78
N PHE A 71 -21.99 0.97 7.55
CA PHE A 71 -22.21 2.32 7.01
C PHE A 71 -21.27 3.33 7.67
N PRO A 72 -20.67 4.28 6.92
CA PRO A 72 -19.83 5.34 7.50
C PRO A 72 -20.54 6.13 8.60
N THR A 73 -19.80 6.49 9.66
CA THR A 73 -20.35 7.30 10.73
C THR A 73 -20.48 8.75 10.27
N VAL A 74 -21.70 9.27 10.22
CA VAL A 74 -21.97 10.66 9.87
C VAL A 74 -21.75 11.54 11.09
N GLN A 75 -20.80 12.48 11.00
CA GLN A 75 -20.48 13.45 12.03
C GLN A 75 -21.05 14.80 11.62
N ARG A 76 -22.06 15.26 12.36
CA ARG A 76 -22.65 16.59 12.16
C ARG A 76 -21.76 17.64 12.81
N HIS A 77 -21.37 18.64 12.03
CA HIS A 77 -20.64 19.81 12.49
C HIS A 77 -21.46 21.08 12.28
N SER A 78 -21.09 22.13 13.01
CA SER A 78 -21.78 23.42 12.99
C SER A 78 -21.31 24.30 11.84
N ILE A 79 -22.20 25.17 11.36
CA ILE A 79 -21.85 26.22 10.38
C ILE A 79 -20.81 27.20 10.96
N THR A 80 -20.72 27.34 12.29
CA THR A 80 -19.67 28.18 12.90
C THR A 80 -18.27 27.60 12.75
N GLU A 81 -18.15 26.27 12.66
CA GLU A 81 -16.88 25.57 12.44
C GLU A 81 -16.53 25.47 10.95
N TYR A 82 -17.55 25.31 10.10
CA TYR A 82 -17.43 25.31 8.65
C TYR A 82 -18.42 26.30 8.02
N PRO A 83 -18.07 27.61 7.97
CA PRO A 83 -18.97 28.64 7.46
C PRO A 83 -19.27 28.55 5.97
N THR A 84 -18.33 28.01 5.19
CA THR A 84 -18.47 27.90 3.73
C THR A 84 -18.26 26.48 3.23
N GLU A 85 -18.85 26.17 2.08
CA GLU A 85 -18.63 24.89 1.39
C GLU A 85 -17.14 24.64 1.14
N LYS A 86 -16.36 25.70 0.89
CA LYS A 86 -14.91 25.62 0.70
C LYS A 86 -14.18 25.16 1.97
N ASP A 87 -14.68 25.51 3.15
CA ASP A 87 -14.11 25.04 4.42
C ASP A 87 -14.36 23.54 4.63
N VAL A 88 -15.54 23.04 4.23
CA VAL A 88 -15.84 21.60 4.21
C VAL A 88 -14.94 20.86 3.21
N GLN A 89 -14.73 21.43 2.02
CA GLN A 89 -13.84 20.86 1.01
C GLN A 89 -12.39 20.76 1.51
N ASN A 90 -11.87 21.84 2.10
CA ASN A 90 -10.53 21.87 2.68
C ASN A 90 -10.36 20.88 3.84
N ALA A 91 -11.41 20.69 4.66
CA ALA A 91 -11.40 19.73 5.75
C ALA A 91 -11.48 18.28 5.27
N ASN A 92 -12.29 18.00 4.24
CA ASN A 92 -12.52 16.65 3.73
C ASN A 92 -11.34 16.10 2.90
N GLY A 93 -10.50 16.99 2.34
CA GLY A 93 -9.30 16.64 1.58
C GLY A 93 -8.14 16.06 2.40
N THR A 94 -8.40 15.40 3.54
CA THR A 94 -7.33 15.09 4.51
C THR A 94 -7.35 13.70 5.14
N LYS A 95 -8.34 12.83 4.91
CA LYS A 95 -8.33 11.52 5.61
C LYS A 95 -8.66 10.29 4.78
N TYR A 96 -9.56 10.42 3.79
CA TYR A 96 -10.03 9.29 2.99
C TYR A 96 -9.96 9.54 1.48
N SER A 97 -9.17 10.52 1.02
CA SER A 97 -9.11 10.93 -0.39
C SER A 97 -8.87 9.75 -1.34
N ALA A 98 -7.97 8.84 -0.98
CA ALA A 98 -7.66 7.66 -1.79
C ALA A 98 -8.70 6.52 -1.73
N TYR A 99 -9.65 6.58 -0.79
CA TYR A 99 -10.64 5.54 -0.53
C TYR A 99 -12.08 6.05 -0.63
N ALA A 100 -12.29 7.32 -0.97
CA ALA A 100 -13.61 7.96 -1.06
C ALA A 100 -14.54 7.22 -2.03
N GLN A 101 -13.99 6.66 -3.10
CA GLN A 101 -14.77 5.88 -4.07
C GLN A 101 -15.39 4.61 -3.45
N SER A 102 -14.79 4.03 -2.41
CA SER A 102 -15.31 2.81 -1.76
C SER A 102 -16.64 3.04 -1.05
N VAL A 103 -16.89 4.27 -0.57
CA VAL A 103 -18.13 4.63 0.14
C VAL A 103 -19.15 5.32 -0.76
N TYR A 104 -18.81 5.61 -2.01
CA TYR A 104 -19.69 6.34 -2.93
C TYR A 104 -21.06 5.67 -3.11
N SER A 105 -21.08 4.34 -3.28
CA SER A 105 -22.32 3.58 -3.40
C SER A 105 -23.20 3.67 -2.14
N ALA A 106 -22.58 3.70 -0.96
CA ALA A 106 -23.29 3.88 0.31
C ALA A 106 -23.90 5.30 0.41
N LEU A 107 -23.18 6.33 -0.04
CA LEU A 107 -23.69 7.71 -0.07
C LEU A 107 -24.89 7.86 -1.01
N ILE A 108 -24.87 7.21 -2.18
CA ILE A 108 -26.03 7.19 -3.08
C ILE A 108 -27.24 6.53 -2.41
N GLN A 109 -27.06 5.41 -1.71
CA GLN A 109 -28.15 4.79 -0.95
C GLN A 109 -28.70 5.72 0.14
N LEU A 110 -27.83 6.49 0.81
CA LEU A 110 -28.26 7.49 1.79
C LEU A 110 -29.10 8.59 1.13
N VAL A 111 -28.69 9.12 -0.03
CA VAL A 111 -29.46 10.12 -0.78
C VAL A 111 -30.85 9.59 -1.15
N GLN A 112 -30.94 8.35 -1.62
CA GLN A 112 -32.24 7.71 -1.91
C GLN A 112 -33.11 7.58 -0.65
N LYS A 113 -32.51 7.24 0.50
CA LYS A 113 -33.23 7.17 1.77
C LYS A 113 -33.68 8.55 2.26
N ILE A 114 -32.85 9.58 2.05
CA ILE A 114 -33.18 10.97 2.38
C ILE A 114 -34.40 11.43 1.61
N ALA A 115 -34.47 11.16 0.30
CA ALA A 115 -35.64 11.48 -0.52
C ALA A 115 -36.92 10.89 0.07
N GLY A 116 -36.94 9.58 0.37
CA GLY A 116 -38.11 8.93 0.94
C GLY A 116 -38.49 9.43 2.34
N VAL A 117 -37.51 9.81 3.18
CA VAL A 117 -37.77 10.40 4.50
C VAL A 117 -38.28 11.84 4.37
N TYR A 118 -37.76 12.61 3.42
CA TYR A 118 -38.22 13.97 3.16
C TYR A 118 -39.70 13.98 2.74
N ASP A 119 -40.10 13.04 1.88
CA ASP A 119 -41.50 12.87 1.47
C ASP A 119 -42.41 12.52 2.67
N GLN A 120 -41.93 11.73 3.62
CA GLN A 120 -42.67 11.41 4.85
C GLN A 120 -42.83 12.62 5.77
N ILE A 121 -41.81 13.47 5.87
CA ILE A 121 -41.83 14.64 6.77
C ILE A 121 -42.59 15.81 6.16
N ASN A 122 -42.40 16.08 4.87
CA ASN A 122 -42.83 17.33 4.22
C ASN A 122 -43.73 17.13 3.01
N GLY A 123 -43.87 15.91 2.48
CA GLY A 123 -44.57 15.65 1.22
C GLY A 123 -46.04 16.09 1.24
N THR A 124 -46.78 15.80 2.32
CA THR A 124 -48.20 16.19 2.46
C THR A 124 -48.38 17.69 2.58
N ALA A 125 -47.49 18.38 3.31
CA ALA A 125 -47.49 19.83 3.45
C ALA A 125 -47.22 20.51 2.09
N ILE A 126 -46.24 20.03 1.33
CA ILE A 126 -45.92 20.54 0.00
C ILE A 126 -47.07 20.28 -0.98
N LEU A 127 -47.61 19.07 -1.04
CA LEU A 127 -48.74 18.72 -1.93
C LEU A 127 -49.97 19.60 -1.68
N SER A 128 -50.22 20.00 -0.44
CA SER A 128 -51.37 20.86 -0.10
C SER A 128 -51.22 22.32 -0.58
N THR A 129 -50.00 22.77 -0.87
CA THR A 129 -49.67 24.17 -1.22
C THR A 129 -49.13 24.33 -2.64
N ALA A 130 -48.68 23.24 -3.27
CA ALA A 130 -48.00 23.27 -4.56
C ALA A 130 -48.98 23.52 -5.72
N ASN A 131 -48.58 24.39 -6.65
CA ASN A 131 -49.30 24.60 -7.90
C ASN A 131 -49.01 23.44 -8.87
N VAL A 132 -49.84 22.40 -8.81
CA VAL A 132 -49.75 21.18 -9.64
C VAL A 132 -50.02 21.42 -11.13
N SER A 133 -50.41 22.63 -11.54
CA SER A 133 -50.53 22.99 -12.97
C SER A 133 -49.19 23.33 -13.61
N ASN A 134 -48.15 23.63 -12.83
CA ASN A 134 -46.82 23.91 -13.35
C ASN A 134 -45.98 22.62 -13.41
N PRO A 135 -45.59 22.14 -14.61
CA PRO A 135 -44.85 20.88 -14.76
C PRO A 135 -43.48 20.87 -14.06
N TYR A 136 -42.83 22.03 -13.90
CA TYR A 136 -41.57 22.13 -13.16
C TYR A 136 -41.75 21.93 -11.66
N ILE A 137 -42.85 22.47 -11.10
CA ILE A 137 -43.19 22.28 -9.69
C ILE A 137 -43.53 20.82 -9.43
N VAL A 138 -44.35 20.20 -10.30
CA VAL A 138 -44.67 18.77 -10.19
C VAL A 138 -43.41 17.91 -10.21
N LYS A 139 -42.45 18.21 -11.08
CA LYS A 139 -41.17 17.49 -11.11
C LYS A 139 -40.39 17.63 -9.80
N THR A 140 -40.30 18.82 -9.24
CA THR A 140 -39.61 19.05 -7.95
C THR A 140 -40.34 18.40 -6.77
N VAL A 141 -41.66 18.29 -6.81
CA VAL A 141 -42.44 17.58 -5.78
C VAL A 141 -42.22 16.07 -5.84
N LEU A 142 -42.07 15.50 -7.04
CA LEU A 142 -41.86 14.07 -7.25
C LEU A 142 -40.40 13.63 -7.06
N ASP A 143 -39.44 14.54 -7.22
CA ASP A 143 -38.01 14.30 -7.06
C ASP A 143 -37.35 15.48 -6.31
N PRO A 144 -37.60 15.62 -5.00
CA PRO A 144 -37.22 16.81 -4.24
C PRO A 144 -35.74 16.86 -3.84
N ILE A 145 -35.05 15.71 -3.84
CA ILE A 145 -33.68 15.59 -3.32
C ILE A 145 -32.76 15.15 -4.44
N SER A 146 -31.71 15.94 -4.68
CA SER A 146 -30.64 15.60 -5.61
C SER A 146 -29.28 15.75 -4.93
N SER A 147 -28.28 15.04 -5.44
CA SER A 147 -26.90 15.10 -4.94
C SER A 147 -25.94 15.31 -6.09
N SER A 148 -24.94 16.17 -5.88
CA SER A 148 -23.79 16.33 -6.76
C SER A 148 -22.52 15.90 -6.05
N SER A 149 -21.59 15.28 -6.78
CA SER A 149 -20.25 14.97 -6.30
C SER A 149 -19.23 15.87 -6.98
N ILE A 150 -18.36 16.47 -6.18
CA ILE A 150 -17.20 17.24 -6.66
C ILE A 150 -15.96 16.47 -6.24
N ASP A 151 -15.16 16.04 -7.22
CA ASP A 151 -13.82 15.53 -6.95
C ASP A 151 -12.89 16.73 -6.76
N LEU A 152 -12.36 16.86 -5.54
CA LEU A 152 -11.51 17.98 -5.15
C LEU A 152 -10.21 18.01 -5.96
N GLN A 153 -9.68 16.82 -6.29
CA GLN A 153 -8.44 16.71 -7.04
C GLN A 153 -8.40 15.40 -7.83
N PRO A 154 -8.93 15.41 -9.06
CA PRO A 154 -8.93 14.24 -9.92
C PRO A 154 -7.50 13.80 -10.20
N MET A 155 -7.17 12.57 -9.82
CA MET A 155 -5.91 11.96 -10.25
C MET A 155 -6.02 11.64 -11.75
N ALA A 156 -5.07 12.14 -12.55
CA ALA A 156 -4.96 11.77 -13.98
C ALA A 156 -4.65 10.27 -14.16
N GLN A 157 -4.16 9.63 -13.10
CA GLN A 157 -3.86 8.22 -12.98
C GLN A 157 -5.07 7.43 -12.43
N GLY A 158 -5.51 6.40 -13.17
CA GLY A 158 -6.69 5.58 -12.81
C GLY A 158 -6.63 4.85 -11.46
N VAL A 159 -7.79 4.39 -10.99
CA VAL A 159 -8.05 3.89 -9.62
C VAL A 159 -7.10 2.75 -9.18
N GLN A 160 -6.46 2.97 -8.03
CA GLN A 160 -5.88 2.08 -6.99
C GLN A 160 -5.43 0.64 -7.32
N PHE A 161 -6.17 -0.15 -8.09
CA PHE A 161 -5.86 -1.56 -8.37
C PHE A 161 -4.60 -1.74 -9.23
N TYR A 162 -4.33 -0.83 -10.18
CA TYR A 162 -3.12 -0.88 -11.02
C TYR A 162 -1.84 -0.49 -10.26
N TYR A 163 -1.94 0.44 -9.30
CA TYR A 163 -0.79 0.99 -8.58
C TYR A 163 -0.29 0.11 -7.43
N ASN A 164 -1.20 -0.58 -6.75
CA ASN A 164 -0.88 -1.38 -5.55
C ASN A 164 -0.09 -2.66 -5.84
N THR A 165 0.02 -3.09 -7.09
CA THR A 165 0.73 -4.35 -7.43
C THR A 165 1.75 -4.17 -8.55
N VAL A 166 1.40 -3.53 -9.67
CA VAL A 166 2.32 -3.41 -10.82
C VAL A 166 3.29 -2.25 -10.61
N SER A 167 2.83 -1.08 -10.19
CA SER A 167 3.69 0.10 -10.00
C SER A 167 4.64 -0.01 -8.81
N MET A 168 4.38 -0.88 -7.82
CA MET A 168 5.35 -1.18 -6.76
C MET A 168 6.40 -2.21 -7.19
N VAL A 169 6.04 -3.15 -8.07
CA VAL A 169 6.94 -4.20 -8.56
C VAL A 169 7.76 -3.73 -9.77
N MET A 170 7.21 -2.85 -10.62
CA MET A 170 7.88 -2.29 -11.80
C MET A 170 9.21 -1.61 -11.48
N PRO A 171 9.30 -0.73 -10.47
CA PRO A 171 10.55 -0.18 -9.96
C PRO A 171 11.59 -1.28 -9.66
N ILE A 172 11.17 -2.35 -8.98
CA ILE A 172 12.05 -3.46 -8.59
C ILE A 172 12.54 -4.21 -9.82
N LEU A 173 11.65 -4.53 -10.77
CA LEU A 173 12.00 -5.24 -12.00
C LEU A 173 12.85 -4.38 -12.94
N GLN A 174 12.50 -3.12 -13.14
CA GLN A 174 13.25 -2.18 -13.97
C GLN A 174 14.65 -1.97 -13.39
N GLN A 175 14.77 -1.80 -12.07
CA GLN A 175 16.07 -1.67 -11.41
C GLN A 175 16.88 -2.96 -11.46
N PHE A 176 16.25 -4.13 -11.34
CA PHE A 176 16.90 -5.43 -11.50
C PHE A 176 17.49 -5.61 -12.92
N PHE A 177 16.70 -5.35 -13.96
CA PHE A 177 17.17 -5.45 -15.35
C PHE A 177 18.21 -4.38 -15.69
N PHE A 178 18.04 -3.15 -15.21
CA PHE A 178 19.03 -2.09 -15.39
C PHE A 178 20.36 -2.40 -14.70
N LEU A 179 20.34 -2.94 -13.47
CA LEU A 179 21.56 -3.38 -12.77
C LEU A 179 22.26 -4.54 -13.48
N MET A 180 21.52 -5.52 -13.99
CA MET A 180 22.10 -6.59 -14.80
C MET A 180 22.75 -6.05 -16.07
N ALA A 181 22.08 -5.14 -16.78
CA ALA A 181 22.62 -4.50 -17.97
C ALA A 181 23.85 -3.63 -17.66
N LEU A 182 23.77 -2.77 -16.64
CA LEU A 182 24.85 -1.89 -16.22
C LEU A 182 26.08 -2.69 -15.77
N ASN A 183 25.89 -3.75 -14.97
CA ASN A 183 26.98 -4.62 -14.53
C ASN A 183 27.57 -5.42 -15.71
N GLY A 184 26.74 -5.90 -16.65
CA GLY A 184 27.19 -6.60 -17.86
C GLY A 184 28.00 -5.72 -18.80
N ILE A 185 27.52 -4.51 -19.10
CA ILE A 185 28.21 -3.51 -19.94
C ILE A 185 29.50 -3.05 -19.25
N SER A 186 29.48 -2.83 -17.94
CA SER A 186 30.65 -2.40 -17.17
C SER A 186 31.72 -3.49 -17.07
N ALA A 187 31.32 -4.77 -17.07
CA ALA A 187 32.25 -5.91 -17.14
C ALA A 187 32.96 -6.00 -18.50
N GLN A 188 32.25 -5.74 -19.60
CA GLN A 188 32.83 -5.71 -20.95
C GLN A 188 33.73 -4.48 -21.18
N SER A 189 33.35 -3.32 -20.63
CA SER A 189 34.09 -2.05 -20.80
C SER A 189 35.19 -1.81 -19.76
N LYS A 190 35.36 -2.70 -18.76
CA LYS A 190 36.32 -2.56 -17.63
C LYS A 190 36.20 -1.24 -16.85
N ILE A 191 35.05 -0.57 -16.93
CA ILE A 191 34.84 0.75 -16.30
C ILE A 191 34.98 0.65 -14.77
N PHE A 192 34.35 -0.34 -14.14
CA PHE A 192 34.38 -0.47 -12.68
C PHE A 192 35.74 -0.90 -12.11
N SER A 193 36.60 -1.54 -12.92
CA SER A 193 37.98 -1.88 -12.54
C SER A 193 38.96 -0.71 -12.68
N ASN A 194 38.61 0.31 -13.47
CA ASN A 194 39.47 1.48 -13.70
C ASN A 194 39.09 2.70 -12.84
N LEU A 195 37.90 2.69 -12.22
CA LEU A 195 37.43 3.76 -11.36
C LEU A 195 37.75 3.47 -9.88
N SER A 196 38.18 4.49 -9.15
CA SER A 196 38.33 4.40 -7.69
C SER A 196 36.97 4.22 -7.01
N LEU A 197 36.97 3.69 -5.78
CA LEU A 197 35.75 3.45 -4.99
C LEU A 197 34.84 4.69 -4.91
N LYS A 198 35.42 5.88 -4.70
CA LYS A 198 34.68 7.14 -4.61
C LYS A 198 34.02 7.53 -5.93
N GLN A 199 34.66 7.25 -7.06
CA GLN A 199 34.13 7.54 -8.39
C GLN A 199 33.04 6.55 -8.80
N ASN A 200 33.16 5.28 -8.41
CA ASN A 200 32.11 4.28 -8.58
C ASN A 200 30.85 4.64 -7.78
N ILE A 201 31.01 5.12 -6.55
CA ILE A 201 29.90 5.58 -5.72
C ILE A 201 29.25 6.83 -6.33
N ALA A 202 30.06 7.82 -6.76
CA ALA A 202 29.54 9.03 -7.39
C ALA A 202 28.78 8.73 -8.70
N LEU A 203 29.33 7.88 -9.57
CA LEU A 203 28.68 7.47 -10.82
C LEU A 203 27.32 6.81 -10.58
N ARG A 204 27.23 5.94 -9.56
CA ARG A 204 25.96 5.28 -9.18
C ARG A 204 24.93 6.25 -8.61
N LEU A 205 25.37 7.29 -7.91
CA LEU A 205 24.50 8.33 -7.38
C LEU A 205 24.00 9.28 -8.48
N THR A 206 24.82 9.59 -9.49
CA THR A 206 24.45 10.53 -10.57
C THR A 206 23.47 9.92 -11.58
N ILE A 207 23.65 8.64 -11.96
CA ILE A 207 22.73 7.92 -12.87
C ILE A 207 21.31 7.80 -12.27
N SER A 208 21.20 8.00 -10.95
CA SER A 208 19.97 7.82 -10.21
C SER A 208 18.96 8.97 -10.29
N ASN A 209 19.25 10.10 -10.96
CA ASN A 209 18.40 11.29 -10.92
C ASN A 209 18.03 11.81 -12.33
N ALA A 210 16.73 11.85 -12.68
CA ALA A 210 16.22 12.61 -13.84
C ALA A 210 14.71 12.99 -13.78
N THR A 211 14.42 14.25 -13.40
CA THR A 211 13.47 15.27 -13.94
C THR A 211 11.92 15.28 -13.80
N SER A 212 11.44 16.46 -13.33
CA SER A 212 10.18 17.22 -13.55
C SER A 212 9.19 17.32 -12.38
N ASP A 213 9.55 18.11 -11.37
CA ASP A 213 8.80 18.52 -10.15
C ASP A 213 7.95 17.44 -9.48
N GLN A 214 6.74 17.10 -9.96
CA GLN A 214 6.00 15.93 -9.45
C GLN A 214 6.67 14.60 -9.82
N PHE A 215 7.24 14.49 -11.02
CA PHE A 215 8.08 13.34 -11.40
C PHE A 215 9.32 13.29 -10.53
N ALA A 216 10.00 14.42 -10.30
CA ALA A 216 11.21 14.43 -9.48
C ALA A 216 10.89 13.96 -8.05
N LEU A 217 9.81 14.47 -7.44
CA LEU A 217 9.37 14.03 -6.12
C LEU A 217 8.91 12.56 -6.11
N THR A 218 8.13 12.13 -7.11
CA THR A 218 7.67 10.74 -7.27
C THR A 218 8.86 9.79 -7.41
N TRP A 219 9.82 10.16 -8.26
CA TRP A 219 11.03 9.41 -8.52
C TRP A 219 11.91 9.32 -7.27
N MET A 220 12.10 10.43 -6.54
CA MET A 220 12.86 10.45 -5.30
C MET A 220 12.20 9.59 -4.21
N ALA A 221 10.87 9.60 -4.10
CA ALA A 221 10.13 8.76 -3.17
C ALA A 221 10.29 7.26 -3.51
N ILE A 222 10.14 6.91 -4.78
CA ILE A 222 10.37 5.54 -5.28
C ILE A 222 11.83 5.14 -5.04
N TRP A 223 12.79 6.01 -5.34
CA TRP A 223 14.22 5.76 -5.16
C TRP A 223 14.56 5.48 -3.70
N LEU A 224 14.04 6.28 -2.77
CA LEU A 224 14.27 6.08 -1.34
C LEU A 224 13.83 4.68 -0.91
N VAL A 225 12.66 4.24 -1.37
CA VAL A 225 12.11 2.92 -1.04
C VAL A 225 12.86 1.80 -1.77
N MET A 226 13.31 2.02 -3.01
CA MET A 226 14.21 1.08 -3.70
C MET A 226 15.52 0.90 -2.91
N HIS A 227 16.12 2.00 -2.47
CA HIS A 227 17.40 1.99 -1.75
C HIS A 227 17.26 1.33 -0.38
N LEU A 228 16.17 1.61 0.34
CA LEU A 228 15.81 0.90 1.56
C LEU A 228 15.67 -0.61 1.33
N ASN A 229 14.95 -1.02 0.28
CA ASN A 229 14.81 -2.42 -0.08
C ASN A 229 16.16 -3.07 -0.41
N PHE A 230 17.03 -2.36 -1.14
CA PHE A 230 18.38 -2.81 -1.42
C PHE A 230 19.16 -3.08 -0.12
N LEU A 231 19.19 -2.15 0.82
CA LEU A 231 19.91 -2.30 2.09
C LEU A 231 19.38 -3.49 2.91
N ILE A 232 18.07 -3.71 2.92
CA ILE A 232 17.47 -4.82 3.67
C ILE A 232 17.79 -6.16 3.01
N ILE A 233 17.76 -6.26 1.67
CA ILE A 233 18.13 -7.49 0.96
C ILE A 233 19.63 -7.78 1.08
N ASP A 234 20.49 -6.76 1.00
CA ASP A 234 21.93 -6.92 1.21
C ASP A 234 22.24 -7.39 2.63
N SER A 235 21.55 -6.83 3.63
CA SER A 235 21.63 -7.31 5.02
C SER A 235 21.15 -8.75 5.15
N ALA A 236 19.98 -9.07 4.61
CA ALA A 236 19.39 -10.40 4.67
C ALA A 236 20.33 -11.45 4.06
N THR A 237 20.93 -11.17 2.90
CA THR A 237 21.89 -12.06 2.24
C THR A 237 23.21 -12.24 3.01
N ALA A 238 23.48 -11.43 4.04
CA ALA A 238 24.62 -11.62 4.94
C ALA A 238 24.27 -12.49 6.17
N PHE A 239 23.01 -12.49 6.60
CA PHE A 239 22.58 -13.17 7.84
C PHE A 239 21.76 -14.44 7.60
N ILE A 240 21.02 -14.52 6.50
CA ILE A 240 20.14 -15.63 6.15
C ILE A 240 20.89 -16.58 5.19
N PRO A 241 20.90 -17.90 5.45
CA PRO A 241 21.42 -18.87 4.50
C PRO A 241 20.70 -18.80 3.15
N MET A 242 21.44 -19.00 2.05
CA MET A 242 20.91 -18.80 0.69
C MET A 242 19.65 -19.64 0.42
N GLN A 243 19.56 -20.85 1.00
CA GLN A 243 18.42 -21.75 0.82
C GLN A 243 17.09 -21.18 1.36
N PHE A 244 17.16 -20.29 2.35
CA PHE A 244 15.98 -19.68 2.97
C PHE A 244 15.66 -18.28 2.42
N MET A 245 16.47 -17.76 1.48
CA MET A 245 16.28 -16.42 0.92
C MET A 245 14.91 -16.26 0.24
N SER A 246 14.47 -17.28 -0.50
CA SER A 246 13.17 -17.27 -1.17
C SER A 246 11.99 -17.17 -0.18
N PHE A 247 12.10 -17.79 1.00
CA PHE A 247 11.07 -17.72 2.04
C PHE A 247 10.97 -16.31 2.63
N PHE A 248 12.12 -15.69 2.89
CA PHE A 248 12.21 -14.31 3.36
C PHE A 248 11.64 -13.33 2.32
N MET A 249 12.05 -13.46 1.06
CA MET A 249 11.60 -12.58 -0.02
C MET A 249 10.11 -12.71 -0.27
N LEU A 250 9.57 -13.93 -0.34
CA LEU A 250 8.14 -14.16 -0.55
C LEU A 250 7.30 -13.49 0.56
N THR A 251 7.67 -13.74 1.81
CA THR A 251 6.99 -13.14 2.98
C THR A 251 7.04 -11.62 2.92
N ARG A 252 8.21 -11.06 2.64
CA ARG A 252 8.40 -9.61 2.60
C ARG A 252 7.60 -8.96 1.46
N ILE A 253 7.52 -9.60 0.30
CA ILE A 253 6.70 -9.14 -0.83
C ILE A 253 5.22 -9.12 -0.41
N ILE A 254 4.70 -10.22 0.16
CA ILE A 254 3.29 -10.32 0.55
C ILE A 254 2.95 -9.31 1.66
N LEU A 255 3.84 -9.11 2.63
CA LEU A 255 3.66 -8.08 3.67
C LEU A 255 3.64 -6.67 3.10
N ASN A 256 4.49 -6.36 2.11
CA ASN A 256 4.48 -5.05 1.46
C ASN A 256 3.22 -4.85 0.61
N VAL A 257 2.81 -5.84 -0.19
CA VAL A 257 1.59 -5.75 -1.00
C VAL A 257 0.36 -5.63 -0.10
N SER A 258 0.21 -6.50 0.89
CA SER A 258 -0.91 -6.42 1.84
C SER A 258 -0.99 -5.08 2.57
N SER A 259 0.14 -4.37 2.69
CA SER A 259 0.18 -3.07 3.34
C SER A 259 -0.36 -1.89 2.51
N SER A 260 -0.59 -2.09 1.21
CA SER A 260 -1.08 -1.04 0.30
C SER A 260 -2.49 -1.29 -0.23
N ILE A 261 -3.08 -2.49 -0.01
CA ILE A 261 -4.34 -2.91 -0.65
C ILE A 261 -5.55 -2.06 -0.23
N GLY A 262 -5.61 -1.59 1.01
CA GLY A 262 -6.81 -0.96 1.56
C GLY A 262 -6.54 -0.07 2.76
N PRO A 263 -7.54 0.68 3.23
CA PRO A 263 -7.39 1.53 4.41
C PRO A 263 -7.35 0.64 5.65
N PHE A 264 -6.24 0.69 6.41
CA PHE A 264 -6.08 -0.12 7.61
C PHE A 264 -7.05 0.22 8.75
N GLU A 265 -7.80 1.30 8.64
CA GLU A 265 -8.90 1.58 9.56
C GLU A 265 -9.99 0.49 9.47
N LEU A 266 -10.19 -0.10 8.29
CA LEU A 266 -11.10 -1.22 8.05
C LEU A 266 -10.48 -2.59 8.40
N SER A 267 -9.17 -2.67 8.61
CA SER A 267 -8.50 -3.92 8.96
C SER A 267 -8.58 -4.20 10.47
N PRO A 268 -8.60 -5.49 10.89
CA PRO A 268 -8.51 -5.83 12.30
C PRO A 268 -7.20 -5.32 12.91
N GLY A 269 -7.21 -4.98 14.20
CA GLY A 269 -6.09 -4.29 14.86
C GLY A 269 -4.71 -4.94 14.69
N PHE A 270 -4.63 -6.27 14.67
CA PHE A 270 -3.39 -7.01 14.43
C PHE A 270 -2.75 -6.69 13.06
N TYR A 271 -3.55 -6.53 12.01
CA TYR A 271 -3.08 -6.29 10.65
C TYR A 271 -2.65 -4.84 10.40
N ARG A 272 -2.90 -3.95 11.36
CA ARG A 272 -2.38 -2.57 11.33
C ARG A 272 -0.87 -2.50 11.50
N LEU A 273 -0.19 -3.61 11.82
CA LEU A 273 1.26 -3.74 11.67
C LEU A 273 1.74 -3.35 10.26
N GLY A 274 0.86 -3.43 9.27
CA GLY A 274 1.07 -2.95 7.92
C GLY A 274 1.61 -1.51 7.82
N TYR A 275 1.32 -0.65 8.80
CA TYR A 275 1.84 0.73 8.85
C TYR A 275 3.36 0.80 8.92
N VAL A 276 4.07 -0.25 9.32
CA VAL A 276 5.54 -0.19 9.36
C VAL A 276 6.12 -0.38 7.96
N PHE A 277 5.47 -1.13 7.07
CA PHE A 277 6.10 -1.57 5.83
C PHE A 277 6.36 -0.42 4.83
N PRO A 278 7.50 -0.48 4.10
CA PRO A 278 7.89 0.55 3.14
C PRO A 278 6.84 0.85 2.07
N ALA A 279 6.13 -0.18 1.60
CA ALA A 279 5.11 -0.04 0.57
C ALA A 279 3.96 0.87 1.01
N HIS A 280 3.47 0.72 2.25
CA HIS A 280 2.44 1.61 2.78
C HIS A 280 2.92 3.06 2.83
N GLN A 281 4.15 3.30 3.27
CA GLN A 281 4.68 4.67 3.34
C GLN A 281 4.96 5.28 1.97
N LEU A 282 5.42 4.46 1.02
CA LEU A 282 5.53 4.88 -0.37
C LEU A 282 4.18 5.33 -0.91
N TYR A 283 3.14 4.54 -0.68
CA TYR A 283 1.79 4.83 -1.12
C TYR A 283 1.29 6.17 -0.57
N GLU A 284 1.44 6.42 0.73
CA GLU A 284 1.05 7.69 1.36
C GLU A 284 1.80 8.91 0.79
N ILE A 285 3.10 8.76 0.53
CA ILE A 285 3.93 9.83 -0.08
C ILE A 285 3.53 10.08 -1.52
N LEU A 286 3.28 9.03 -2.31
CA LEU A 286 2.83 9.15 -3.69
C LEU A 286 1.47 9.83 -3.77
N LEU A 287 0.53 9.45 -2.91
CA LEU A 287 -0.76 10.13 -2.79
C LEU A 287 -0.58 11.62 -2.47
N GLN A 288 0.29 11.96 -1.52
CA GLN A 288 0.57 13.35 -1.18
C GLN A 288 1.12 14.16 -2.37
N ILE A 289 2.00 13.56 -3.18
CA ILE A 289 2.57 14.21 -4.36
C ILE A 289 1.53 14.37 -5.47
N TRP A 290 0.70 13.35 -5.72
CA TRP A 290 -0.27 13.35 -6.81
C TRP A 290 -1.53 14.17 -6.51
N THR A 291 -1.84 14.34 -5.23
CA THR A 291 -2.96 15.15 -4.75
C THR A 291 -2.52 16.51 -4.22
N ASP A 292 -1.34 16.99 -4.63
CA ASP A 292 -0.78 18.32 -4.32
C ASP A 292 -0.95 18.76 -2.85
N GLY A 293 -0.83 17.82 -1.91
CA GLY A 293 -0.96 18.11 -0.49
C GLY A 293 -2.22 17.60 0.22
N CYS A 294 -3.21 17.03 -0.49
CA CYS A 294 -4.45 16.51 0.10
C CYS A 294 -4.32 15.16 0.84
N ASN A 295 -3.12 14.83 1.34
CA ASN A 295 -2.88 13.67 2.18
C ASN A 295 -1.95 13.98 3.37
N PRO A 296 -2.48 14.33 4.56
CA PRO A 296 -1.69 14.76 5.71
C PRO A 296 -0.99 13.60 6.43
N HIS A 297 -0.62 12.53 5.74
CA HIS A 297 0.11 11.41 6.30
C HIS A 297 1.64 11.53 6.13
N LEU A 298 2.11 12.58 5.45
CA LEU A 298 3.53 12.83 5.21
C LEU A 298 4.36 12.93 6.51
N TYR A 299 3.80 13.57 7.55
CA TYR A 299 4.47 13.72 8.86
C TYR A 299 4.75 12.37 9.54
N ARG A 300 3.98 11.34 9.21
CA ARG A 300 4.14 9.98 9.73
C ARG A 300 4.99 9.14 8.78
N ALA A 301 4.78 9.29 7.47
CA ALA A 301 5.42 8.44 6.49
C ALA A 301 6.92 8.65 6.35
N LEU A 302 7.38 9.91 6.30
CA LEU A 302 8.80 10.21 6.15
C LEU A 302 9.63 9.76 7.35
N PRO A 303 9.24 10.03 8.62
CA PRO A 303 10.03 9.56 9.76
C PRO A 303 10.11 8.05 9.88
N ILE A 304 9.05 7.31 9.52
CA ILE A 304 9.07 5.85 9.52
C ILE A 304 10.08 5.35 8.47
N LEU A 305 9.99 5.81 7.21
CA LEU A 305 10.96 5.42 6.18
C LEU A 305 12.39 5.78 6.54
N TRP A 306 12.61 6.96 7.14
CA TRP A 306 13.93 7.39 7.57
C TRP A 306 14.48 6.51 8.70
N SER A 307 13.63 6.14 9.65
CA SER A 307 13.99 5.23 10.75
C SER A 307 14.34 3.84 10.22
N GLU A 308 13.53 3.28 9.31
CA GLU A 308 13.83 2.00 8.66
C GLU A 308 15.12 2.07 7.85
N TRP A 309 15.36 3.18 7.15
CA TRP A 309 16.58 3.38 6.36
C TRP A 309 17.83 3.36 7.24
N LEU A 310 17.80 4.04 8.40
CA LEU A 310 18.90 3.99 9.35
C LEU A 310 19.16 2.59 9.87
N VAL A 311 18.10 1.85 10.25
CA VAL A 311 18.22 0.47 10.73
C VAL A 311 18.81 -0.43 9.63
N ALA A 312 18.30 -0.33 8.41
CA ALA A 312 18.79 -1.10 7.26
C ALA A 312 20.25 -0.77 6.92
N LEU A 313 20.65 0.49 7.02
CA LEU A 313 22.02 0.93 6.78
C LEU A 313 22.99 0.36 7.81
N VAL A 314 22.61 0.37 9.09
CA VAL A 314 23.41 -0.26 10.16
C VAL A 314 23.52 -1.77 9.94
N LEU A 315 22.41 -2.44 9.61
CA LEU A 315 22.42 -3.88 9.34
C LEU A 315 23.28 -4.25 8.12
N SER A 316 23.24 -3.46 7.04
CA SER A 316 24.06 -3.70 5.85
C SER A 316 25.54 -3.51 6.17
N PHE A 317 25.89 -2.48 6.96
CA PHE A 317 27.25 -2.30 7.46
C PHE A 317 27.74 -3.48 8.31
N LEU A 318 26.90 -3.98 9.23
CA LEU A 318 27.22 -5.19 10.00
C LEU A 318 27.37 -6.42 9.11
N GLY A 319 26.51 -6.57 8.09
CA GLY A 319 26.58 -7.63 7.09
C GLY A 319 27.90 -7.61 6.30
N MET A 320 28.33 -6.43 5.86
CA MET A 320 29.64 -6.23 5.21
C MET A 320 30.80 -6.59 6.14
N ARG A 321 30.76 -6.18 7.41
CA ARG A 321 31.77 -6.57 8.41
C ARG A 321 31.80 -8.08 8.66
N LYS A 322 30.64 -8.75 8.65
CA LYS A 322 30.57 -10.21 8.77
C LYS A 322 31.22 -10.88 7.55
N ARG A 323 30.91 -10.44 6.34
CA ARG A 323 31.45 -10.99 5.09
C ARG A 323 32.98 -10.87 5.00
N THR A 324 33.55 -9.74 5.43
CA THR A 324 35.01 -9.51 5.40
C THR A 324 35.79 -10.34 6.43
N LYS A 325 35.14 -10.86 7.46
CA LYS A 325 35.76 -11.77 8.46
C LYS A 325 35.76 -13.24 8.03
N ILE A 326 35.09 -13.60 6.93
CA ILE A 326 35.14 -14.96 6.39
C ILE A 326 36.49 -15.14 5.69
N THR A 327 37.37 -15.93 6.28
CA THR A 327 38.68 -16.26 5.69
C THR A 327 38.48 -16.96 4.34
N PRO A 328 39.34 -16.74 3.33
CA PRO A 328 39.28 -17.44 2.04
C PRO A 328 39.18 -18.97 2.18
N ALA A 329 39.82 -19.54 3.22
CA ALA A 329 39.72 -20.96 3.57
C ALA A 329 38.32 -21.40 4.03
N ALA A 330 37.60 -20.56 4.78
CA ALA A 330 36.22 -20.84 5.21
C ALA A 330 35.21 -20.66 4.07
N ALA A 331 35.45 -19.71 3.16
CA ALA A 331 34.67 -19.55 1.93
C ALA A 331 34.88 -20.74 0.98
N ALA A 332 36.12 -21.23 0.86
CA ALA A 332 36.43 -22.44 0.08
C ALA A 332 35.82 -23.71 0.70
N ALA A 333 35.83 -23.84 2.03
CA ALA A 333 35.20 -24.97 2.73
C ALA A 333 33.67 -24.99 2.62
N ALA A 334 33.02 -23.82 2.57
CA ALA A 334 31.57 -23.71 2.36
C ALA A 334 31.15 -23.93 0.90
N ALA A 335 32.05 -23.68 -0.05
CA ALA A 335 31.85 -23.94 -1.48
C ALA A 335 32.25 -25.37 -1.90
N ALA A 336 32.94 -26.11 -1.03
CA ALA A 336 33.33 -27.48 -1.29
C ALA A 336 32.08 -28.39 -1.33
N PRO A 337 31.89 -29.21 -2.38
CA PRO A 337 30.84 -30.21 -2.39
C PRO A 337 31.01 -31.14 -1.18
N ASN A 338 29.88 -31.45 -0.54
CA ASN A 338 29.83 -32.27 0.67
C ASN A 338 30.74 -33.52 0.53
N PRO A 339 31.78 -33.69 1.36
CA PRO A 339 32.76 -34.77 1.18
C PRO A 339 32.16 -36.18 1.26
N LEU A 340 30.95 -36.30 1.82
CA LEU A 340 30.17 -37.55 1.78
C LEU A 340 29.73 -37.92 0.36
N ALA A 341 29.43 -36.96 -0.51
CA ALA A 341 29.07 -37.21 -1.90
C ALA A 341 30.27 -37.72 -2.72
N THR A 342 31.46 -37.15 -2.51
CA THR A 342 32.68 -37.56 -3.20
C THR A 342 33.14 -38.97 -2.79
N SER A 343 32.92 -39.35 -1.52
CA SER A 343 33.23 -40.69 -1.02
C SER A 343 32.29 -41.80 -1.51
N GLN A 344 31.05 -41.43 -1.91
CA GLN A 344 30.10 -42.40 -2.47
C GLN A 344 30.32 -42.58 -3.98
N ILE A 345 30.66 -41.52 -4.71
CA ILE A 345 31.02 -41.60 -6.13
C ILE A 345 32.26 -42.50 -6.32
N SER A 346 33.30 -42.33 -5.49
CA SER A 346 34.51 -43.16 -5.61
C SER A 346 34.30 -44.64 -5.25
N LYS A 347 33.23 -44.97 -4.52
CA LYS A 347 32.90 -46.37 -4.18
C LYS A 347 32.03 -47.03 -5.25
N GLU A 348 31.22 -46.26 -5.96
CA GLU A 348 30.44 -46.74 -7.12
C GLU A 348 31.29 -46.87 -8.39
N GLU A 349 32.37 -46.10 -8.55
CA GLU A 349 33.30 -46.26 -9.69
C GLU A 349 34.30 -47.43 -9.52
N MET A 350 34.41 -48.02 -8.32
CA MET A 350 35.28 -49.18 -8.05
C MET A 350 34.52 -50.51 -7.87
N ALA A 351 33.20 -50.52 -8.08
CA ALA A 351 32.36 -51.73 -8.13
C ALA A 351 31.83 -51.90 -9.55
#